data_AF-A0A2A9N8G3-F1
#
_entry.id   AF-A0A2A9N8G3-F1
#
_cell.length_a   1.000
_cell.length_b   1.000
_cell.length_c   1.000
_cell.angle_alpha   90.00
_cell.angle_beta   90.00
_cell.angle_gamma   90.00
#
_symmetry.space_group_name_H-M   'P 1'
#
loop_
_entity.id
_entity.type
_entity.pdbx_description
1 polymer ?
#
loop_
_entity_poly.entity_id
_entity_poly.type
_entity_poly.pdbx_seq_one_letter_code
_entity_poly.pdbx_strand_id
1 'polypeptide(L)'
;MTLTEQGIQNSTVIELEDSDASDVSGGENLMDDLREVLEKNSNFKGSFAYSSLLPEAPNPFLNIEGIGLIGLPLSEREAAVIIRHSSQAPYGHGDRTLVNPEVRDTWEISSSCVKFDNPTWEGFVQKVATTILCPELGVAQVASPPRVEFYKLLLYQTGSHFLPHQDTPKTDGMFATMIILLPSKYTGGQVHLSHGSEQKVFDFATDSYVNAAVLGWYTDVVHEVKPITSGYRLALSYNIIHTSTQVSRPVVTELNQSAEKLRNILRKWKHSVYDEFPGENYVVYVLDHKYSKEVGFSNLATIDAMTNRRPSLGNDGRPSGDQQQYLERTNNEIESAFDLCLAKAIPQWHEVTPSYYDKQSVSGRILQLLEVCLSKRKMASCEALLDLVKKHPGELCTKFETIYVPLVPPLLSLLKKTQTDFYYPPFSDFMRELIGNYLQHMVGTITHSSRRDHSVGCGCDVCKQLDAFIASPVIEQNFTLAKAKWQHLVSQVEGARDLLTATTPSYRAFRAPHQVMVRKTDKFLAVQKWEYRLREANAFLNSVGIETVQRLMGDR
;
A
#
# COMPACT_ATOMS: atom_id res chain seq x y z
N MET A 1 -47.87 50.54 -25.63
CA MET A 1 -46.66 51.37 -25.78
C MET A 1 -45.98 51.39 -24.42
N THR A 2 -44.73 50.92 -24.34
CA THR A 2 -43.70 51.23 -23.30
C THR A 2 -44.07 51.02 -21.81
N LEU A 3 -43.56 49.98 -21.14
CA LEU A 3 -42.24 49.89 -20.45
C LEU A 3 -42.01 51.00 -19.41
N THR A 4 -41.93 50.64 -18.12
CA THR A 4 -40.68 50.66 -17.32
C THR A 4 -40.83 49.91 -15.98
N GLU A 5 -39.66 49.49 -15.50
CA GLU A 5 -39.31 48.48 -14.50
C GLU A 5 -39.14 48.99 -13.06
N GLN A 6 -39.07 48.02 -12.14
CA GLN A 6 -38.30 47.95 -10.86
C GLN A 6 -38.91 48.45 -9.53
N GLY A 7 -38.83 47.56 -8.51
CA GLY A 7 -38.85 47.93 -7.09
C GLY A 7 -39.26 46.84 -6.08
N ILE A 8 -38.31 45.96 -5.73
CA ILE A 8 -38.31 44.84 -4.76
C ILE A 8 -38.78 45.20 -3.32
N GLN A 9 -39.58 44.34 -2.68
CA GLN A 9 -39.35 43.73 -1.34
C GLN A 9 -40.59 42.95 -0.85
N ASN A 10 -40.47 41.63 -0.68
CA ASN A 10 -41.15 40.89 0.40
C ASN A 10 -40.47 39.53 0.58
N SER A 11 -39.68 39.45 1.64
CA SER A 11 -39.01 38.24 2.13
C SER A 11 -40.01 37.43 2.92
N THR A 12 -40.51 36.33 2.35
CA THR A 12 -41.31 35.34 3.08
C THR A 12 -40.36 34.47 3.89
N VAL A 13 -40.45 34.58 5.21
CA VAL A 13 -39.84 33.65 6.16
C VAL A 13 -40.49 32.28 5.94
N ILE A 14 -39.71 31.31 5.46
CA ILE A 14 -40.09 29.90 5.50
C ILE A 14 -39.49 29.35 6.79
N GLU A 15 -40.31 29.28 7.83
CA GLU A 15 -40.07 28.45 9.00
C GLU A 15 -40.10 26.98 8.51
N LEU A 16 -38.94 26.33 8.51
CA LEU A 16 -38.87 24.87 8.39
C LEU A 16 -39.19 24.31 9.77
N GLU A 17 -40.45 23.90 9.95
CA GLU A 17 -40.86 23.08 11.09
C GLU A 17 -40.02 21.80 11.14
N ASP A 18 -39.37 21.54 12.28
CA ASP A 18 -38.79 20.24 12.64
C ASP A 18 -39.93 19.23 12.86
N SER A 19 -40.57 18.78 11.78
CA SER A 19 -41.54 17.69 11.80
C SER A 19 -40.85 16.39 11.37
N ASP A 20 -40.21 15.67 12.30
CA ASP A 20 -39.91 14.23 12.15
C ASP A 20 -39.41 13.59 13.47
N ALA A 21 -40.04 13.95 14.60
CA ALA A 21 -39.78 13.34 15.90
C ALA A 21 -40.57 12.03 16.14
N SER A 22 -41.30 11.51 15.14
CA SER A 22 -42.32 10.47 15.37
C SER A 22 -41.93 9.04 14.98
N ASP A 23 -40.69 8.75 14.55
CA ASP A 23 -40.33 7.39 14.09
C ASP A 23 -39.07 6.80 14.73
N VAL A 24 -38.73 7.24 15.95
CA VAL A 24 -37.56 6.71 16.67
C VAL A 24 -37.99 5.63 17.66
N SER A 25 -38.18 4.40 17.18
CA SER A 25 -38.36 3.24 18.06
C SER A 25 -37.08 2.97 18.87
N GLY A 26 -37.24 2.55 20.13
CA GLY A 26 -36.14 2.30 21.08
C GLY A 26 -35.11 1.32 20.54
N GLY A 27 -33.84 1.56 20.85
CA GLY A 27 -32.73 0.64 20.58
C GLY A 27 -32.04 0.30 21.89
N GLU A 28 -31.72 -0.97 22.12
CA GLU A 28 -31.23 -1.45 23.42
C GLU A 28 -29.74 -1.09 23.64
N ASN A 29 -28.91 -1.17 22.59
CA ASN A 29 -27.46 -0.95 22.70
C ASN A 29 -26.84 -0.27 21.47
N LEU A 30 -26.18 0.88 21.67
CA LEU A 30 -25.53 1.68 20.61
C LEU A 30 -24.42 0.90 19.88
N MET A 31 -23.62 0.11 20.60
CA MET A 31 -22.47 -0.59 20.04
C MET A 31 -22.89 -1.74 19.13
N ASP A 32 -23.97 -2.44 19.47
CA ASP A 32 -24.48 -3.55 18.66
C ASP A 32 -25.16 -3.04 17.39
N ASP A 33 -25.92 -1.93 17.47
CA ASP A 33 -26.50 -1.25 16.30
C ASP A 33 -25.41 -0.73 15.35
N LEU A 34 -24.38 -0.07 15.90
CA LEU A 34 -23.23 0.39 15.11
C LEU A 34 -22.45 -0.78 14.51
N ARG A 35 -22.24 -1.86 15.27
CA ARG A 35 -21.57 -3.05 14.76
C ARG A 35 -22.37 -3.68 13.62
N GLU A 36 -23.68 -3.85 13.79
CA GLU A 36 -24.53 -4.46 12.77
C GLU A 36 -24.56 -3.64 11.47
N VAL A 37 -24.71 -2.32 11.55
CA VAL A 37 -24.75 -1.48 10.33
C VAL A 37 -23.39 -1.39 9.63
N LEU A 38 -22.29 -1.48 10.38
CA LEU A 38 -20.93 -1.43 9.84
C LEU A 38 -20.43 -2.80 9.37
N GLU A 39 -21.00 -3.91 9.85
CA GLU A 39 -20.64 -5.28 9.45
C GLU A 39 -21.57 -5.88 8.38
N LYS A 40 -22.86 -5.49 8.32
CA LYS A 40 -23.83 -5.98 7.30
C LYS A 40 -24.09 -4.94 6.20
N ASN A 41 -23.22 -4.89 5.19
CA ASN A 41 -23.43 -4.09 3.97
C ASN A 41 -24.12 -4.87 2.84
N SER A 42 -25.39 -5.25 3.03
CA SER A 42 -26.07 -6.20 2.11
C SER A 42 -26.95 -5.59 0.99
N ASN A 43 -26.99 -4.27 0.79
CA ASN A 43 -27.99 -3.64 -0.09
C ASN A 43 -27.43 -2.90 -1.33
N PHE A 44 -26.16 -3.08 -1.67
CA PHE A 44 -25.61 -2.60 -2.94
C PHE A 44 -26.11 -3.49 -4.10
N LYS A 45 -26.69 -2.87 -5.13
CA LYS A 45 -27.16 -3.58 -6.33
C LYS A 45 -26.16 -3.57 -7.49
N GLY A 46 -25.10 -2.76 -7.40
CA GLY A 46 -24.01 -2.76 -8.38
C GLY A 46 -22.93 -3.76 -8.01
N SER A 47 -21.81 -3.72 -8.70
CA SER A 47 -20.59 -4.43 -8.32
C SER A 47 -19.37 -3.54 -8.33
N PHE A 48 -18.37 -3.82 -7.48
CA PHE A 48 -17.09 -3.10 -7.50
C PHE A 48 -16.34 -3.27 -8.82
N ALA A 49 -16.63 -4.35 -9.56
CA ALA A 49 -16.09 -4.61 -10.88
C ALA A 49 -17.07 -5.39 -11.76
N TYR A 50 -17.01 -5.13 -13.05
CA TYR A 50 -17.81 -5.80 -14.08
C TYR A 50 -16.96 -6.16 -15.30
N SER A 51 -17.33 -7.23 -15.99
CA SER A 51 -16.78 -7.54 -17.30
C SER A 51 -17.77 -8.30 -18.18
N SER A 52 -17.62 -8.15 -19.49
CA SER A 52 -18.43 -8.88 -20.49
C SER A 52 -17.74 -8.93 -21.85
N LEU A 53 -18.17 -9.86 -22.70
CA LEU A 53 -17.78 -9.89 -24.11
C LEU A 53 -18.52 -8.80 -24.90
N LEU A 54 -17.86 -8.28 -25.93
CA LEU A 54 -18.37 -7.29 -26.86
C LEU A 54 -18.33 -7.86 -28.30
N PRO A 55 -19.22 -8.82 -28.65
CA PRO A 55 -19.21 -9.48 -29.96
C PRO A 55 -19.55 -8.53 -31.13
N GLU A 56 -20.26 -7.44 -30.85
CA GLU A 56 -20.64 -6.42 -31.84
C GLU A 56 -19.68 -5.20 -31.84
N ALA A 57 -18.50 -5.33 -31.25
CA ALA A 57 -17.53 -4.24 -31.23
C ALA A 57 -17.09 -3.90 -32.67
N PRO A 58 -17.25 -2.64 -33.12
CA PRO A 58 -16.74 -2.22 -34.42
C PRO A 58 -15.21 -2.28 -34.41
N ASN A 59 -14.59 -2.59 -35.54
CA ASN A 59 -13.14 -2.53 -35.65
C ASN A 59 -12.68 -1.06 -35.46
N PRO A 60 -11.80 -0.74 -34.49
CA PRO A 60 -11.36 0.63 -34.23
C PRO A 60 -10.64 1.30 -35.41
N PHE A 61 -10.13 0.50 -36.36
CA PHE A 61 -9.10 0.93 -37.32
C PHE A 61 -7.96 1.64 -36.57
N LEU A 62 -7.36 0.90 -35.64
CA LEU A 62 -6.31 1.38 -34.74
C LEU A 62 -5.09 1.81 -35.56
N ASN A 63 -4.76 3.09 -35.50
CA ASN A 63 -3.63 3.68 -36.21
C ASN A 63 -2.63 4.23 -35.19
N ILE A 64 -1.37 3.80 -35.29
CA ILE A 64 -0.31 4.21 -34.37
C ILE A 64 0.72 5.02 -35.13
N GLU A 65 1.03 6.22 -34.64
CA GLU A 65 2.04 7.09 -35.23
C GLU A 65 3.38 6.34 -35.37
N GLY A 66 3.99 6.46 -36.55
CA GLY A 66 5.24 5.75 -36.89
C GLY A 66 5.07 4.29 -37.34
N ILE A 67 3.91 3.67 -37.11
CA ILE A 67 3.60 2.30 -37.57
C ILE A 67 2.54 2.30 -38.68
N GLY A 68 1.47 3.06 -38.49
CA GLY A 68 0.28 3.06 -39.34
C GLY A 68 -0.83 2.16 -38.79
N LEU A 69 -1.68 1.67 -39.69
CA LEU A 69 -2.85 0.87 -39.36
C LEU A 69 -2.47 -0.54 -38.85
N ILE A 70 -2.99 -0.90 -37.68
CA ILE A 70 -2.82 -2.21 -37.05
C ILE A 70 -4.00 -3.12 -37.38
N GLY A 71 -3.71 -4.29 -37.94
CA GLY A 71 -4.71 -5.31 -38.24
C GLY A 71 -5.23 -6.03 -36.99
N LEU A 72 -6.54 -6.30 -36.95
CA LEU A 72 -7.21 -7.11 -35.92
C LEU A 72 -7.94 -8.32 -36.56
N PRO A 73 -7.92 -9.52 -35.95
CA PRO A 73 -7.26 -9.86 -34.69
C PRO A 73 -5.73 -9.69 -34.74
N LEU A 74 -5.13 -9.28 -33.61
CA LEU A 74 -3.71 -8.94 -33.57
C LEU A 74 -2.86 -10.14 -33.97
N SER A 75 -2.00 -9.95 -34.98
CA SER A 75 -1.01 -10.95 -35.38
C SER A 75 0.31 -10.78 -34.62
N GLU A 76 1.12 -11.83 -34.54
CA GLU A 76 2.46 -11.76 -33.94
C GLU A 76 3.35 -10.72 -34.63
N ARG A 77 3.18 -10.53 -35.95
CA ARG A 77 3.92 -9.51 -36.71
C ARG A 77 3.59 -8.10 -36.23
N GLU A 78 2.29 -7.79 -36.09
CA GLU A 78 1.85 -6.50 -35.58
C GLU A 78 2.29 -6.30 -34.13
N ALA A 79 2.15 -7.32 -33.28
CA ALA A 79 2.60 -7.28 -31.88
C ALA A 79 4.10 -6.94 -31.78
N ALA A 80 4.94 -7.60 -32.58
CA ALA A 80 6.38 -7.33 -32.60
C ALA A 80 6.72 -5.90 -33.05
N VAL A 81 5.95 -5.33 -33.97
CA VAL A 81 6.15 -3.94 -34.42
C VAL A 81 5.71 -2.96 -33.34
N ILE A 82 4.58 -3.21 -32.66
CA ILE A 82 4.13 -2.41 -31.51
C ILE A 82 5.19 -2.41 -30.41
N ILE A 83 5.74 -3.59 -30.04
CA ILE A 83 6.79 -3.70 -29.02
C ILE A 83 7.98 -2.79 -29.34
N ARG A 84 8.45 -2.81 -30.60
CA ARG A 84 9.60 -2.00 -31.05
C ARG A 84 9.38 -0.48 -30.97
N HIS A 85 8.13 -0.03 -30.98
CA HIS A 85 7.75 1.39 -30.93
C HIS A 85 7.08 1.79 -29.60
N SER A 86 7.11 0.89 -28.61
CA SER A 86 6.52 1.10 -27.30
C SER A 86 7.58 1.31 -26.23
N SER A 87 7.19 1.95 -25.13
CA SER A 87 8.02 2.02 -23.92
C SER A 87 7.57 0.94 -22.94
N GLN A 88 8.49 0.43 -22.11
CA GLN A 88 8.08 -0.35 -20.94
C GLN A 88 7.27 0.52 -20.00
N ALA A 89 6.16 -0.03 -19.55
CA ALA A 89 5.20 0.69 -18.75
C ALA A 89 5.73 0.94 -17.33
N PRO A 90 5.77 2.19 -16.84
CA PRO A 90 6.25 2.49 -15.51
C PRO A 90 5.23 2.08 -14.44
N TYR A 91 5.67 1.89 -13.20
CA TYR A 91 4.78 1.79 -12.04
C TYR A 91 4.96 3.01 -11.14
N GLY A 92 3.87 3.43 -10.48
CA GLY A 92 3.85 4.62 -9.64
C GLY A 92 4.28 4.31 -8.21
N HIS A 93 5.30 5.01 -7.70
CA HIS A 93 5.64 5.04 -6.29
C HIS A 93 5.73 6.50 -5.83
N GLY A 94 4.58 7.15 -5.64
CA GLY A 94 4.50 8.60 -5.40
C GLY A 94 4.91 9.40 -6.66
N ASP A 95 5.70 10.46 -6.48
CA ASP A 95 6.10 11.40 -7.55
C ASP A 95 7.21 10.88 -8.48
N ARG A 96 7.63 9.60 -8.35
CA ARG A 96 8.70 9.01 -9.16
C ARG A 96 8.18 7.91 -10.07
N THR A 97 8.47 8.05 -11.36
CA THR A 97 8.21 7.08 -12.42
C THR A 97 9.38 6.09 -12.49
N LEU A 98 9.22 4.87 -11.97
CA LEU A 98 10.24 3.81 -12.03
C LEU A 98 9.75 2.65 -12.92
N VAL A 99 10.67 2.04 -13.67
CA VAL A 99 10.40 0.82 -14.46
C VAL A 99 11.03 -0.36 -13.73
N ASN A 100 10.20 -1.31 -13.27
CA ASN A 100 10.66 -2.59 -12.71
C ASN A 100 9.85 -3.74 -13.34
N PRO A 101 10.46 -4.52 -14.25
CA PRO A 101 9.80 -5.66 -14.90
C PRO A 101 9.34 -6.77 -13.94
N GLU A 102 9.87 -6.84 -12.72
CA GLU A 102 9.39 -7.78 -11.69
C GLU A 102 8.03 -7.37 -11.09
N VAL A 103 7.65 -6.10 -11.25
CA VAL A 103 6.38 -5.54 -10.75
C VAL A 103 5.38 -5.38 -11.88
N ARG A 104 5.85 -4.90 -13.03
CA ARG A 104 5.04 -4.63 -14.20
C ARG A 104 5.87 -4.86 -15.45
N ASP A 105 5.61 -5.99 -16.11
CA ASP A 105 6.15 -6.25 -17.45
C ASP A 105 5.01 -6.07 -18.45
N THR A 106 4.90 -4.87 -19.02
CA THR A 106 3.87 -4.51 -20.00
C THR A 106 4.43 -3.42 -20.91
N TRP A 107 4.10 -3.49 -22.20
CA TRP A 107 4.44 -2.47 -23.17
C TRP A 107 3.30 -1.46 -23.27
N GLU A 108 3.60 -0.16 -23.30
CA GLU A 108 2.60 0.88 -23.46
C GLU A 108 2.94 1.91 -24.52
N ILE A 109 1.90 2.43 -25.18
CA ILE A 109 1.97 3.55 -26.10
C ILE A 109 1.02 4.64 -25.58
N SER A 110 1.53 5.87 -25.49
CA SER A 110 0.78 7.05 -25.04
C SER A 110 -0.44 7.31 -25.93
N SER A 111 -1.54 7.80 -25.34
CA SER A 111 -2.73 8.20 -26.09
C SER A 111 -2.46 9.19 -27.21
N SER A 112 -1.46 10.07 -27.05
CA SER A 112 -1.07 11.05 -28.06
C SER A 112 -0.62 10.44 -29.39
N CYS A 113 -0.10 9.20 -29.37
CA CYS A 113 0.46 8.51 -30.54
C CYS A 113 -0.55 7.56 -31.20
N VAL A 114 -1.78 7.48 -30.71
CA VAL A 114 -2.78 6.49 -31.15
C VAL A 114 -4.03 7.21 -31.63
N LYS A 115 -4.55 6.77 -32.79
CA LYS A 115 -5.77 7.26 -33.40
C LYS A 115 -6.70 6.09 -33.72
N PHE A 116 -7.99 6.39 -33.75
CA PHE A 116 -9.04 5.46 -34.12
C PHE A 116 -9.67 5.97 -35.41
N ASP A 117 -9.32 5.38 -36.55
CA ASP A 117 -9.75 5.88 -37.86
C ASP A 117 -11.21 5.48 -38.18
N ASN A 118 -11.83 4.61 -37.36
CA ASN A 118 -13.26 4.32 -37.47
C ASN A 118 -14.11 5.38 -36.73
N PRO A 119 -14.92 6.19 -37.43
CA PRO A 119 -15.70 7.27 -36.81
C PRO A 119 -16.79 6.77 -35.85
N THR A 120 -17.15 5.49 -35.86
CA THR A 120 -18.14 4.92 -34.93
C THR A 120 -17.51 4.45 -33.61
N TRP A 121 -16.18 4.37 -33.53
CA TRP A 121 -15.48 3.81 -32.38
C TRP A 121 -15.72 4.59 -31.10
N GLU A 122 -15.55 5.92 -31.12
CA GLU A 122 -15.72 6.75 -29.92
C GLU A 122 -17.16 6.70 -29.39
N GLY A 123 -18.15 6.75 -30.28
CA GLY A 123 -19.56 6.60 -29.91
C GLY A 123 -19.88 5.22 -29.32
N PHE A 124 -19.25 4.17 -29.84
CA PHE A 124 -19.35 2.82 -29.29
C PHE A 124 -18.77 2.74 -27.87
N VAL A 125 -17.54 3.25 -27.67
CA VAL A 125 -16.88 3.26 -26.36
C VAL A 125 -17.70 4.03 -25.32
N GLN A 126 -18.24 5.20 -25.69
CA GLN A 126 -19.12 5.98 -24.84
C GLN A 126 -20.41 5.20 -24.49
N LYS A 127 -20.99 4.47 -25.44
CA LYS A 127 -22.16 3.62 -25.22
C LYS A 127 -21.84 2.48 -24.26
N VAL A 128 -20.72 1.77 -24.44
CA VAL A 128 -20.27 0.71 -23.53
C VAL A 128 -20.14 1.23 -22.09
N ALA A 129 -19.51 2.39 -21.91
CA ALA A 129 -19.37 2.99 -20.57
C ALA A 129 -20.74 3.32 -19.95
N THR A 130 -21.62 3.98 -20.71
CA THR A 130 -22.88 4.52 -20.18
C THR A 130 -24.00 3.50 -20.04
N THR A 131 -24.08 2.50 -20.93
CA THR A 131 -25.19 1.53 -20.96
C THR A 131 -24.85 0.17 -20.40
N ILE A 132 -23.56 -0.15 -20.25
CA ILE A 132 -23.10 -1.45 -19.72
C ILE A 132 -22.36 -1.23 -18.40
N LEU A 133 -21.20 -0.56 -18.41
CA LEU A 133 -20.37 -0.49 -17.22
C LEU A 133 -20.98 0.32 -16.08
N CYS A 134 -21.39 1.56 -16.32
CA CYS A 134 -21.89 2.43 -15.25
C CYS A 134 -23.11 1.83 -14.52
N PRO A 135 -24.14 1.29 -15.21
CA PRO A 135 -25.25 0.62 -14.54
C PRO A 135 -24.82 -0.58 -13.69
N GLU A 136 -23.95 -1.45 -14.22
CA GLU A 136 -23.46 -2.64 -13.52
C GLU A 136 -22.56 -2.30 -12.33
N LEU A 137 -21.82 -1.18 -12.41
CA LEU A 137 -21.06 -0.63 -11.30
C LEU A 137 -21.96 0.07 -10.27
N GLY A 138 -23.27 0.18 -10.49
CA GLY A 138 -24.19 0.87 -9.59
C GLY A 138 -24.08 2.39 -9.62
N VAL A 139 -23.49 2.96 -10.67
CA VAL A 139 -23.43 4.40 -10.87
C VAL A 139 -24.83 4.89 -11.21
N ALA A 140 -25.38 5.77 -10.36
CA ALA A 140 -26.69 6.36 -10.59
C ALA A 140 -26.74 7.00 -11.99
N GLN A 141 -27.86 6.85 -12.69
CA GLN A 141 -28.07 7.57 -13.95
C GLN A 141 -28.14 9.08 -13.64
N VAL A 142 -27.02 9.77 -13.83
CA VAL A 142 -26.89 11.22 -13.61
C VAL A 142 -27.41 11.95 -14.85
N ALA A 143 -27.89 13.18 -14.66
CA ALA A 143 -28.38 14.03 -15.76
C ALA A 143 -27.32 14.30 -16.85
N SER A 144 -26.02 14.24 -16.50
CA SER A 144 -24.91 14.33 -17.45
C SER A 144 -24.18 12.98 -17.55
N PRO A 145 -23.96 12.42 -18.75
CA PRO A 145 -23.20 11.20 -18.92
C PRO A 145 -21.73 11.40 -18.50
N PRO A 146 -21.06 10.36 -17.97
CA PRO A 146 -19.64 10.43 -17.68
C PRO A 146 -18.82 10.70 -18.94
N ARG A 147 -17.73 11.45 -18.78
CA ARG A 147 -16.73 11.63 -19.84
C ARG A 147 -15.83 10.40 -19.87
N VAL A 148 -15.62 9.82 -21.04
CA VAL A 148 -14.73 8.68 -21.26
C VAL A 148 -13.51 9.16 -22.01
N GLU A 149 -12.33 9.01 -21.42
CA GLU A 149 -11.09 9.55 -21.96
C GLU A 149 -10.09 8.43 -22.24
N PHE A 150 -9.61 8.31 -23.48
CA PHE A 150 -8.59 7.33 -23.82
C PHE A 150 -7.24 7.70 -23.19
N TYR A 151 -6.69 6.77 -22.41
CA TYR A 151 -5.46 7.00 -21.67
C TYR A 151 -4.24 6.40 -22.34
N LYS A 152 -4.28 5.12 -22.72
CA LYS A 152 -3.13 4.43 -23.34
C LYS A 152 -3.48 3.10 -23.97
N LEU A 153 -2.64 2.68 -24.92
CA LEU A 153 -2.60 1.32 -25.46
C LEU A 153 -1.64 0.48 -24.63
N LEU A 154 -2.02 -0.76 -24.32
CA LEU A 154 -1.24 -1.73 -23.56
C LEU A 154 -1.09 -3.02 -24.37
N LEU A 155 0.13 -3.54 -24.44
CA LEU A 155 0.43 -4.83 -25.04
C LEU A 155 1.15 -5.72 -24.02
N TYR A 156 0.55 -6.87 -23.76
CA TYR A 156 1.11 -7.91 -22.91
C TYR A 156 1.60 -9.04 -23.81
N GLN A 157 2.87 -9.41 -23.69
CA GLN A 157 3.46 -10.56 -24.36
C GLN A 157 3.54 -11.75 -23.41
N THR A 158 4.01 -12.90 -23.88
CA THR A 158 4.27 -14.04 -22.99
C THR A 158 5.22 -13.66 -21.84
N GLY A 159 4.82 -13.96 -20.60
CA GLY A 159 5.52 -13.57 -19.36
C GLY A 159 5.03 -12.24 -18.76
N SER A 160 4.44 -11.36 -19.57
CA SER A 160 3.92 -10.07 -19.12
C SER A 160 2.84 -10.24 -18.05
N HIS A 161 2.93 -9.43 -17.01
CA HIS A 161 2.06 -9.45 -15.84
C HIS A 161 2.03 -8.06 -15.19
N PHE A 162 1.11 -7.88 -14.26
CA PHE A 162 1.08 -6.72 -13.39
C PHE A 162 0.67 -7.16 -11.99
N LEU A 163 1.59 -7.01 -11.03
CA LEU A 163 1.34 -7.30 -9.63
C LEU A 163 0.14 -6.50 -9.07
N PRO A 164 -0.44 -6.97 -7.94
CA PRO A 164 -1.59 -6.30 -7.35
C PRO A 164 -1.33 -4.81 -7.06
N HIS A 165 -2.24 -3.96 -7.48
CA HIS A 165 -2.17 -2.51 -7.24
C HIS A 165 -3.56 -1.86 -7.32
N GLN A 166 -3.65 -0.60 -6.89
CA GLN A 166 -4.83 0.24 -7.06
C GLN A 166 -4.53 1.36 -8.06
N ASP A 167 -5.56 1.81 -8.76
CA ASP A 167 -5.43 2.94 -9.68
C ASP A 167 -5.43 4.25 -8.89
N THR A 168 -4.33 5.00 -8.98
CA THR A 168 -4.39 6.43 -8.60
C THR A 168 -5.30 7.15 -9.60
N PRO A 169 -6.22 8.04 -9.19
CA PRO A 169 -6.90 8.93 -10.12
C PRO A 169 -5.88 9.73 -10.96
N LYS A 170 -6.09 9.81 -12.27
CA LYS A 170 -5.16 10.49 -13.21
C LYS A 170 -5.61 11.90 -13.60
N THR A 171 -6.89 12.18 -13.36
CA THR A 171 -7.53 13.46 -13.63
C THR A 171 -8.62 13.65 -12.58
N ASP A 172 -8.93 14.91 -12.29
CA ASP A 172 -10.03 15.24 -11.40
C ASP A 172 -11.35 14.64 -11.92
N GLY A 173 -12.17 14.13 -11.00
CA GLY A 173 -13.41 13.43 -11.29
C GLY A 173 -13.27 11.99 -11.80
N MET A 174 -12.07 11.46 -12.09
CA MET A 174 -11.90 10.05 -12.52
C MET A 174 -12.28 9.10 -11.41
N PHE A 175 -13.34 8.29 -11.57
CA PHE A 175 -13.81 7.37 -10.54
C PHE A 175 -13.66 5.88 -10.87
N ALA A 176 -13.48 5.55 -12.15
CA ALA A 176 -13.33 4.17 -12.60
C ALA A 176 -12.37 4.07 -13.78
N THR A 177 -11.80 2.88 -13.94
CA THR A 177 -11.02 2.46 -15.10
C THR A 177 -11.88 1.56 -15.97
N MET A 178 -11.84 1.77 -17.29
CA MET A 178 -12.38 0.85 -18.28
C MET A 178 -11.25 0.33 -19.16
N ILE A 179 -11.16 -0.99 -19.29
CA ILE A 179 -10.27 -1.68 -20.22
C ILE A 179 -11.09 -2.33 -21.32
N ILE A 180 -10.76 -2.06 -22.57
CA ILE A 180 -11.28 -2.81 -23.72
C ILE A 180 -10.16 -3.71 -24.23
N LEU A 181 -10.36 -5.02 -24.16
CA LEU A 181 -9.50 -6.01 -24.80
C LEU A 181 -9.86 -6.09 -26.27
N LEU A 182 -8.87 -5.91 -27.15
CA LEU A 182 -9.05 -6.04 -28.59
C LEU A 182 -8.78 -7.49 -29.02
N PRO A 183 -9.42 -7.97 -30.10
CA PRO A 183 -9.24 -9.34 -30.58
C PRO A 183 -7.75 -9.67 -30.78
N SER A 184 -7.24 -10.65 -30.04
CA SER A 184 -5.84 -11.07 -30.02
C SER A 184 -5.72 -12.46 -29.39
N LYS A 185 -4.83 -13.32 -29.91
CA LYS A 185 -4.70 -14.70 -29.41
C LYS A 185 -3.73 -14.76 -28.24
N TYR A 186 -4.21 -15.19 -27.07
CA TYR A 186 -3.36 -15.43 -25.89
C TYR A 186 -3.95 -16.49 -24.95
N THR A 187 -3.12 -16.97 -24.00
CA THR A 187 -3.53 -17.80 -22.86
C THR A 187 -3.01 -17.23 -21.55
N GLY A 188 -3.64 -17.56 -20.42
CA GLY A 188 -3.36 -16.93 -19.12
C GLY A 188 -3.93 -15.51 -19.07
N GLY A 189 -3.29 -14.61 -18.32
CA GLY A 189 -3.71 -13.19 -18.33
C GLY A 189 -4.98 -12.89 -17.54
N GLN A 190 -5.41 -13.77 -16.63
CA GLN A 190 -6.57 -13.53 -15.79
C GLN A 190 -6.41 -12.22 -15.02
N VAL A 191 -7.49 -11.44 -14.94
CA VAL A 191 -7.53 -10.23 -14.12
C VAL A 191 -8.19 -10.58 -12.80
N HIS A 192 -7.42 -10.52 -11.72
CA HIS A 192 -7.90 -10.75 -10.36
C HIS A 192 -8.20 -9.40 -9.74
N LEU A 193 -9.40 -9.23 -9.19
CA LEU A 193 -9.84 -8.00 -8.56
C LEU A 193 -10.31 -8.29 -7.15
N SER A 194 -10.00 -7.39 -6.21
CA SER A 194 -10.51 -7.46 -4.85
C SER A 194 -10.87 -6.10 -4.30
N HIS A 195 -11.98 -6.06 -3.56
CA HIS A 195 -12.44 -4.89 -2.83
C HIS A 195 -12.96 -5.36 -1.46
N GLY A 196 -12.28 -4.97 -0.38
CA GLY A 196 -12.54 -5.54 0.94
C GLY A 196 -12.31 -7.06 0.98
N SER A 197 -13.31 -7.80 1.44
CA SER A 197 -13.29 -9.28 1.47
C SER A 197 -13.76 -9.94 0.18
N GLU A 198 -14.33 -9.18 -0.76
CA GLU A 198 -14.82 -9.72 -2.02
C GLU A 198 -13.71 -9.86 -3.07
N GLN A 199 -13.79 -10.93 -3.87
CA GLN A 199 -12.87 -11.20 -4.96
C GLN A 199 -13.61 -11.58 -6.24
N LYS A 200 -13.07 -11.16 -7.39
CA LYS A 200 -13.52 -11.54 -8.72
C LYS A 200 -12.35 -11.90 -9.60
N VAL A 201 -12.58 -12.83 -10.52
CA VAL A 201 -11.61 -13.21 -11.56
C VAL A 201 -12.28 -13.08 -12.91
N PHE A 202 -11.66 -12.31 -13.80
CA PHE A 202 -12.10 -12.16 -15.19
C PHE A 202 -11.12 -12.88 -16.11
N ASP A 203 -11.62 -13.82 -16.91
CA ASP A 203 -10.85 -14.60 -17.89
C ASP A 203 -11.57 -14.59 -19.24
N PHE A 204 -10.86 -14.13 -20.27
CA PHE A 204 -11.36 -14.01 -21.65
C PHE A 204 -10.47 -14.74 -22.65
N ALA A 205 -9.46 -15.50 -22.20
CA ALA A 205 -8.47 -16.10 -23.09
C ALA A 205 -9.11 -16.99 -24.17
N THR A 206 -10.14 -17.76 -23.82
CA THR A 206 -10.84 -18.68 -24.74
C THR A 206 -11.53 -17.96 -25.90
N ASP A 207 -12.10 -16.78 -25.68
CA ASP A 207 -12.87 -16.01 -26.66
C ASP A 207 -12.06 -14.88 -27.32
N SER A 208 -10.85 -14.62 -26.81
CA SER A 208 -10.00 -13.47 -27.13
C SER A 208 -9.63 -13.32 -28.59
N TYR A 209 -9.59 -14.42 -29.37
CA TYR A 209 -9.18 -14.36 -30.76
C TYR A 209 -10.20 -13.66 -31.66
N VAL A 210 -11.49 -13.76 -31.33
CA VAL A 210 -12.57 -13.28 -32.20
C VAL A 210 -13.38 -12.13 -31.58
N ASN A 211 -13.49 -12.11 -30.25
CA ASN A 211 -14.31 -11.14 -29.54
C ASN A 211 -13.44 -10.07 -28.89
N ALA A 212 -13.93 -8.83 -28.90
CA ALA A 212 -13.50 -7.85 -27.93
C ALA A 212 -14.14 -8.14 -26.58
N ALA A 213 -13.58 -7.60 -25.50
CA ALA A 213 -14.17 -7.66 -24.17
C ALA A 213 -14.02 -6.32 -23.46
N VAL A 214 -14.93 -6.02 -22.53
CA VAL A 214 -14.81 -4.88 -21.63
C VAL A 214 -14.64 -5.36 -20.19
N LEU A 215 -13.77 -4.69 -19.47
CA LEU A 215 -13.59 -4.81 -18.03
C LEU A 215 -13.67 -3.41 -17.44
N GLY A 216 -14.27 -3.26 -16.26
CA GLY A 216 -14.24 -2.00 -15.55
C GLY A 216 -14.35 -2.19 -14.04
N TRP A 217 -13.72 -1.29 -13.31
CA TRP A 217 -13.66 -1.29 -11.85
C TRP A 217 -13.47 0.13 -11.33
N TYR A 218 -13.88 0.37 -10.08
CA TYR A 218 -13.62 1.63 -9.38
C TYR A 218 -12.13 1.81 -9.07
N THR A 219 -11.67 3.05 -8.97
CA THR A 219 -10.24 3.37 -8.76
C THR A 219 -9.64 2.78 -7.47
N ASP A 220 -10.47 2.53 -6.46
CA ASP A 220 -10.11 1.92 -5.17
C ASP A 220 -10.06 0.38 -5.19
N VAL A 221 -10.40 -0.25 -6.32
CA VAL A 221 -10.30 -1.71 -6.48
C VAL A 221 -8.83 -2.11 -6.66
N VAL A 222 -8.38 -3.03 -5.82
CA VAL A 222 -7.07 -3.69 -6.01
C VAL A 222 -7.23 -4.66 -7.17
N HIS A 223 -6.35 -4.57 -8.16
CA HIS A 223 -6.37 -5.47 -9.31
C HIS A 223 -4.97 -5.94 -9.69
N GLU A 224 -4.90 -7.16 -10.20
CA GLU A 224 -3.69 -7.86 -10.65
C GLU A 224 -3.96 -8.50 -12.01
N VAL A 225 -2.96 -8.48 -12.89
CA VAL A 225 -2.96 -9.25 -14.14
C VAL A 225 -2.00 -10.41 -13.99
N LYS A 226 -2.52 -11.63 -13.99
CA LYS A 226 -1.71 -12.86 -13.98
C LYS A 226 -0.89 -12.98 -15.28
N PRO A 227 0.24 -13.72 -15.26
CA PRO A 227 1.09 -13.85 -16.44
C PRO A 227 0.35 -14.35 -17.69
N ILE A 228 0.64 -13.73 -18.83
CA ILE A 228 0.31 -14.31 -20.14
C ILE A 228 1.21 -15.52 -20.36
N THR A 229 0.63 -16.69 -20.57
CA THR A 229 1.38 -17.95 -20.73
C THR A 229 1.72 -18.25 -22.19
N SER A 230 0.96 -17.71 -23.14
CA SER A 230 1.28 -17.73 -24.57
C SER A 230 0.61 -16.59 -25.31
N GLY A 231 1.19 -16.18 -26.45
CA GLY A 231 0.62 -15.18 -27.34
C GLY A 231 0.72 -13.75 -26.83
N TYR A 232 -0.21 -12.90 -27.27
CA TYR A 232 -0.23 -11.46 -27.00
C TYR A 232 -1.64 -10.97 -26.69
N ARG A 233 -1.79 -10.16 -25.63
CA ARG A 233 -3.05 -9.49 -25.27
C ARG A 233 -2.93 -7.99 -25.53
N LEU A 234 -3.79 -7.48 -26.41
CA LEU A 234 -3.88 -6.04 -26.71
C LEU A 234 -5.05 -5.41 -25.96
N ALA A 235 -4.80 -4.29 -25.29
CA ALA A 235 -5.79 -3.64 -24.44
C ALA A 235 -5.76 -2.11 -24.59
N LEU A 236 -6.93 -1.49 -24.55
CA LEU A 236 -7.11 -0.04 -24.51
C LEU A 236 -7.58 0.37 -23.13
N SER A 237 -6.88 1.29 -22.48
CA SER A 237 -7.24 1.82 -21.16
C SER A 237 -7.91 3.17 -21.29
N TYR A 238 -9.06 3.33 -20.62
CA TYR A 238 -9.85 4.55 -20.57
C TYR A 238 -10.12 4.96 -19.12
N ASN A 239 -10.08 6.27 -18.88
CA ASN A 239 -10.53 6.89 -17.63
C ASN A 239 -12.03 7.18 -17.74
N ILE A 240 -12.83 6.78 -16.74
CA ILE A 240 -14.24 7.20 -16.63
C ILE A 240 -14.32 8.32 -15.61
N ILE A 241 -14.81 9.48 -16.06
CA ILE A 241 -14.74 10.75 -15.34
C ILE A 241 -16.15 11.25 -15.06
N HIS A 242 -16.43 11.51 -13.80
CA HIS A 242 -17.66 12.13 -13.36
C HIS A 242 -17.65 13.62 -13.70
N THR A 243 -18.70 14.11 -14.36
CA THR A 243 -18.78 15.50 -14.87
C THR A 243 -19.85 16.33 -14.17
N SER A 244 -20.69 15.73 -13.33
CA SER A 244 -21.74 16.49 -12.63
C SER A 244 -21.16 17.19 -11.40
N THR A 245 -21.48 18.46 -11.25
CA THR A 245 -21.19 19.27 -10.05
C THR A 245 -22.31 19.19 -9.00
N GLN A 246 -23.45 18.59 -9.36
CA GLN A 246 -24.66 18.55 -8.52
C GLN A 246 -24.84 17.21 -7.78
N VAL A 247 -24.08 16.19 -8.17
CA VAL A 247 -24.13 14.84 -7.56
C VAL A 247 -22.73 14.47 -7.08
N SER A 248 -22.63 13.88 -5.90
CA SER A 248 -21.35 13.39 -5.38
C SER A 248 -20.74 12.36 -6.33
N ARG A 249 -19.41 12.41 -6.47
CA ARG A 249 -18.66 11.47 -7.31
C ARG A 249 -19.05 10.01 -6.95
N PRO A 250 -19.26 9.13 -7.95
CA PRO A 250 -19.52 7.73 -7.69
C PRO A 250 -18.32 7.12 -6.96
N VAL A 251 -18.58 6.56 -5.79
CA VAL A 251 -17.70 5.67 -5.04
C VAL A 251 -18.46 4.34 -4.95
N VAL A 252 -17.81 3.21 -4.67
CA VAL A 252 -18.50 1.94 -4.40
C VAL A 252 -19.57 2.19 -3.33
N THR A 253 -20.82 2.34 -3.75
CA THR A 253 -21.89 2.96 -2.94
C THR A 253 -22.64 1.88 -2.17
N GLU A 254 -21.99 1.39 -1.13
CA GLU A 254 -22.66 0.73 0.01
C GLU A 254 -23.56 1.72 0.79
N LEU A 255 -23.52 3.02 0.44
CA LEU A 255 -23.87 4.12 1.32
C LEU A 255 -25.36 4.50 1.38
N ASN A 256 -26.22 4.30 0.39
CA ASN A 256 -27.53 4.99 0.46
C ASN A 256 -28.49 4.42 1.53
N GLN A 257 -28.45 3.12 1.83
CA GLN A 257 -29.30 2.52 2.88
C GLN A 257 -28.54 2.31 4.18
N SER A 258 -27.26 1.91 4.12
CA SER A 258 -26.40 1.82 5.30
C SER A 258 -26.14 3.21 5.89
N ALA A 259 -25.98 4.27 5.09
CA ALA A 259 -25.85 5.63 5.63
C ALA A 259 -27.17 6.16 6.19
N GLU A 260 -28.34 5.79 5.67
CA GLU A 260 -29.62 6.15 6.31
C GLU A 260 -29.84 5.41 7.64
N LYS A 261 -29.49 4.12 7.69
CA LYS A 261 -29.48 3.35 8.95
C LYS A 261 -28.48 3.93 9.94
N LEU A 262 -27.24 4.20 9.50
CA LEU A 262 -26.22 4.85 10.32
C LEU A 262 -26.69 6.24 10.75
N ARG A 263 -27.30 7.04 9.87
CA ARG A 263 -27.90 8.34 10.20
C ARG A 263 -28.97 8.21 11.27
N ASN A 264 -29.81 7.18 11.20
CA ASN A 264 -30.83 6.91 12.22
C ASN A 264 -30.21 6.47 13.55
N ILE A 265 -29.17 5.63 13.54
CA ILE A 265 -28.40 5.25 14.74
C ILE A 265 -27.72 6.47 15.37
N LEU A 266 -27.05 7.30 14.58
CA LEU A 266 -26.42 8.53 15.03
C LEU A 266 -27.46 9.56 15.52
N ARG A 267 -28.67 9.60 14.93
CA ARG A 267 -29.79 10.42 15.41
C ARG A 267 -30.32 9.89 16.75
N LYS A 268 -30.49 8.59 16.91
CA LYS A 268 -30.85 7.95 18.20
C LYS A 268 -29.82 8.30 19.27
N TRP A 269 -28.53 8.21 18.92
CA TRP A 269 -27.44 8.58 19.81
C TRP A 269 -27.49 10.06 20.18
N LYS A 270 -27.66 10.97 19.20
CA LYS A 270 -27.78 12.42 19.41
C LYS A 270 -28.93 12.80 20.35
N HIS A 271 -30.05 12.07 20.32
CA HIS A 271 -31.23 12.34 21.14
C HIS A 271 -31.30 11.51 22.42
N SER A 272 -30.21 10.82 22.80
CA SER A 272 -30.12 10.00 24.01
C SER A 272 -31.21 8.92 24.11
N VAL A 273 -31.53 8.26 22.99
CA VAL A 273 -32.60 7.25 22.90
C VAL A 273 -32.14 5.85 23.34
N TYR A 274 -30.83 5.61 23.45
CA TYR A 274 -30.28 4.32 23.90
C TYR A 274 -30.28 4.21 25.43
N ASP A 275 -30.64 3.04 25.95
CA ASP A 275 -30.69 2.76 27.40
C ASP A 275 -29.29 2.48 27.98
N GLU A 276 -28.42 1.81 27.21
CA GLU A 276 -27.04 1.51 27.59
C GLU A 276 -26.02 2.37 26.85
N PHE A 277 -25.20 3.09 27.60
CA PHE A 277 -24.04 3.82 27.09
C PHE A 277 -22.75 3.16 27.58
N PRO A 278 -21.70 3.07 26.74
CA PRO A 278 -20.36 2.91 27.26
C PRO A 278 -20.09 4.05 28.25
N GLY A 279 -19.45 3.79 29.38
CA GLY A 279 -19.14 4.83 30.39
C GLY A 279 -18.25 5.98 29.90
N GLU A 280 -17.83 5.95 28.62
CA GLU A 280 -17.07 6.97 27.92
C GLU A 280 -17.95 7.56 26.79
N ASN A 281 -18.00 8.89 26.65
CA ASN A 281 -18.83 9.63 25.69
C ASN A 281 -18.46 9.41 24.20
N TYR A 282 -17.70 8.36 23.88
CA TYR A 282 -17.04 8.16 22.59
C TYR A 282 -17.23 6.74 22.08
N VAL A 283 -17.44 6.64 20.77
CA VAL A 283 -17.34 5.39 20.03
C VAL A 283 -16.22 5.56 19.00
N VAL A 284 -15.24 4.65 19.04
CA VAL A 284 -14.11 4.63 18.10
C VAL A 284 -14.28 3.46 17.15
N TYR A 285 -14.32 3.74 15.85
CA TYR A 285 -14.30 2.73 14.79
C TYR A 285 -13.00 2.86 14.00
N VAL A 286 -12.20 1.81 13.99
CA VAL A 286 -10.91 1.79 13.27
C VAL A 286 -11.19 1.44 11.81
N LEU A 287 -10.73 2.30 10.90
CA LEU A 287 -10.86 2.04 9.47
C LEU A 287 -9.68 1.21 8.98
N ASP A 288 -9.96 0.08 8.35
CA ASP A 288 -8.92 -0.85 7.87
C ASP A 288 -8.40 -0.52 6.46
N HIS A 289 -9.01 0.44 5.77
CA HIS A 289 -8.68 0.81 4.38
C HIS A 289 -7.71 2.01 4.29
N LYS A 290 -6.80 1.99 3.31
CA LYS A 290 -5.88 3.12 3.01
C LYS A 290 -6.58 4.14 2.11
N TYR A 291 -7.12 5.21 2.70
CA TYR A 291 -7.74 6.31 1.94
C TYR A 291 -6.69 7.22 1.28
N SER A 292 -6.94 7.67 0.05
CA SER A 292 -6.08 8.66 -0.61
C SER A 292 -6.22 10.03 0.06
N LYS A 293 -5.13 10.82 0.09
CA LYS A 293 -5.09 12.16 0.73
C LYS A 293 -6.13 13.15 0.19
N GLU A 294 -6.66 12.91 -1.00
CA GLU A 294 -7.68 13.74 -1.66
C GLU A 294 -9.10 13.47 -1.16
N VAL A 295 -9.34 12.33 -0.50
CA VAL A 295 -10.53 12.12 0.34
C VAL A 295 -10.28 12.82 1.67
N GLY A 296 -9.96 14.11 1.59
CA GLY A 296 -9.67 14.94 2.74
C GLY A 296 -10.88 15.02 3.64
N PHE A 297 -10.63 14.93 4.94
CA PHE A 297 -11.53 15.33 6.04
C PHE A 297 -12.19 16.71 5.84
N SER A 298 -11.81 17.47 4.82
CA SER A 298 -12.46 18.70 4.35
C SER A 298 -13.96 18.55 4.06
N ASN A 299 -14.46 17.37 3.69
CA ASN A 299 -15.92 17.16 3.53
C ASN A 299 -16.65 16.84 4.85
N LEU A 300 -15.93 16.44 5.91
CA LEU A 300 -16.48 16.29 7.26
C LEU A 300 -16.37 17.59 8.07
N ALA A 301 -15.38 18.43 7.75
CA ALA A 301 -15.22 19.76 8.35
C ALA A 301 -16.40 20.71 8.09
N THR A 302 -17.26 20.42 7.11
CA THR A 302 -18.46 21.23 6.85
C THR A 302 -19.65 20.89 7.76
N ILE A 303 -19.56 19.83 8.59
CA ILE A 303 -20.59 19.48 9.59
C ILE A 303 -20.20 19.96 11.00
N ASP A 304 -19.01 20.56 11.19
CA ASP A 304 -18.68 21.27 12.44
C ASP A 304 -19.47 22.59 12.62
N ALA A 305 -20.25 23.01 11.61
CA ALA A 305 -21.06 24.22 11.68
C ALA A 305 -22.54 23.98 12.06
N MET A 306 -23.00 22.74 12.24
CA MET A 306 -24.44 22.42 12.43
C MET A 306 -24.78 21.60 13.68
N THR A 307 -23.99 21.69 14.75
CA THR A 307 -24.40 21.28 16.10
C THR A 307 -24.94 22.47 16.90
N ASN A 308 -26.23 22.76 16.71
CA ASN A 308 -27.18 23.42 17.62
C ASN A 308 -26.65 24.43 18.66
N ARG A 309 -26.54 25.70 18.24
CA ARG A 309 -27.36 26.85 18.70
C ARG A 309 -26.93 28.04 17.85
N ARG A 310 -27.87 28.87 17.37
CA ARG A 310 -27.52 30.18 16.79
C ARG A 310 -26.52 30.89 17.73
N PRO A 311 -25.45 31.50 17.20
CA PRO A 311 -24.41 32.09 18.02
C PRO A 311 -25.01 33.23 18.84
N SER A 312 -25.09 33.06 20.16
CA SER A 312 -25.16 34.22 21.05
C SER A 312 -23.73 34.74 21.16
N LEU A 313 -23.33 35.53 20.16
CA LEU A 313 -22.17 36.39 20.30
C LEU A 313 -22.45 37.27 21.52
N GLY A 314 -21.53 37.31 22.48
CA GLY A 314 -21.50 38.45 23.40
C GLY A 314 -21.37 39.73 22.57
N ASN A 315 -21.75 40.89 23.12
CA ASN A 315 -21.69 42.18 22.41
C ASN A 315 -20.32 42.51 21.77
N ASP A 316 -19.28 41.74 22.11
CA ASP A 316 -17.89 41.94 21.71
C ASP A 316 -17.43 40.94 20.61
N GLY A 317 -18.30 40.06 20.12
CA GLY A 317 -18.01 39.15 19.01
C GLY A 317 -17.12 37.92 19.34
N ARG A 318 -16.88 37.62 20.62
CA ARG A 318 -16.13 36.43 21.07
C ARG A 318 -17.07 35.27 21.47
N PRO A 319 -16.65 33.99 21.34
CA PRO A 319 -17.38 32.84 21.87
C PRO A 319 -17.59 32.99 23.39
N SER A 320 -18.74 32.56 23.91
CA SER A 320 -18.99 32.55 25.36
C SER A 320 -18.05 31.57 26.07
N GLY A 321 -17.75 31.81 27.36
CA GLY A 321 -16.84 30.97 28.15
C GLY A 321 -17.21 29.49 28.17
N ASP A 322 -18.52 29.19 28.15
CA ASP A 322 -19.05 27.81 28.11
C ASP A 322 -18.71 27.09 26.80
N GLN A 323 -18.60 27.81 25.68
CA GLN A 323 -18.32 27.24 24.36
C GLN A 323 -16.84 26.90 24.17
N GLN A 324 -15.95 27.73 24.72
CA GLN A 324 -14.51 27.39 24.80
C GLN A 324 -14.29 26.18 25.69
N GLN A 325 -14.99 26.10 26.83
CA GLN A 325 -14.90 24.95 27.73
C GLN A 325 -15.38 23.65 27.09
N TYR A 326 -16.45 23.70 26.28
CA TYR A 326 -16.94 22.54 25.54
C TYR A 326 -15.94 22.07 24.46
N LEU A 327 -15.42 22.98 23.65
CA LEU A 327 -14.44 22.65 22.60
C LEU A 327 -13.13 22.13 23.19
N GLU A 328 -12.66 22.70 24.30
CA GLU A 328 -11.49 22.20 25.02
C GLU A 328 -11.74 20.78 25.56
N ARG A 329 -12.93 20.52 26.11
CA ARG A 329 -13.30 19.19 26.61
C ARG A 329 -13.32 18.15 25.49
N THR A 330 -13.95 18.43 24.37
CA THR A 330 -14.00 17.51 23.21
C THR A 330 -12.60 17.26 22.64
N ASN A 331 -11.75 18.29 22.52
CA ASN A 331 -10.38 18.12 22.08
C ASN A 331 -9.55 17.26 23.04
N ASN A 332 -9.70 17.46 24.36
CA ASN A 332 -9.02 16.64 25.36
C ASN A 332 -9.45 15.17 25.30
N GLU A 333 -10.73 14.92 25.08
CA GLU A 333 -11.27 13.57 24.99
C GLU A 333 -10.85 12.86 23.68
N ILE A 334 -10.77 13.58 22.55
CA ILE A 334 -10.17 13.06 21.29
C ILE A 334 -8.70 12.70 21.48
N GLU A 335 -7.92 13.59 22.11
CA GLU A 335 -6.50 13.34 22.37
C GLU A 335 -6.29 12.15 23.32
N SER A 336 -7.21 11.93 24.27
CA SER A 336 -7.22 10.74 25.14
C SER A 336 -7.48 9.45 24.36
N ALA A 337 -8.41 9.45 23.40
CA ALA A 337 -8.66 8.29 22.54
C ALA A 337 -7.44 7.96 21.66
N PHE A 338 -6.78 8.99 21.10
CA PHE A 338 -5.52 8.81 20.37
C PHE A 338 -4.43 8.17 21.24
N ASP A 339 -4.29 8.62 22.49
CA ASP A 339 -3.31 8.05 23.43
C ASP A 339 -3.61 6.58 23.74
N LEU A 340 -4.88 6.22 23.89
CA LEU A 340 -5.29 4.82 24.09
C LEU A 340 -4.94 3.94 22.88
N CYS A 341 -5.19 4.43 21.67
CA CYS A 341 -4.82 3.73 20.44
C CYS A 341 -3.30 3.54 20.32
N LEU A 342 -2.51 4.59 20.60
CA LEU A 342 -1.05 4.51 20.59
C LEU A 342 -0.53 3.53 21.65
N ALA A 343 -1.10 3.54 22.85
CA ALA A 343 -0.73 2.62 23.93
C ALA A 343 -0.96 1.14 23.56
N LYS A 344 -1.94 0.85 22.70
CA LYS A 344 -2.17 -0.50 22.16
C LYS A 344 -1.28 -0.83 20.96
N ALA A 345 -1.05 0.13 20.07
CA ALA A 345 -0.33 -0.09 18.81
C ALA A 345 1.19 -0.17 19.00
N ILE A 346 1.76 0.63 19.89
CA ILE A 346 3.21 0.72 20.11
C ILE A 346 3.83 -0.60 20.57
N PRO A 347 3.26 -1.36 21.52
CA PRO A 347 3.78 -2.68 21.89
C PRO A 347 3.82 -3.68 20.74
N GLN A 348 2.92 -3.53 19.76
CA GLN A 348 2.78 -4.41 18.59
C GLN A 348 3.56 -3.88 17.37
N TRP A 349 4.63 -3.09 17.59
CA TRP A 349 5.38 -2.45 16.50
C TRP A 349 6.03 -3.44 15.52
N HIS A 350 6.33 -4.67 15.97
CA HIS A 350 6.91 -5.73 15.15
C HIS A 350 5.86 -6.57 14.42
N GLU A 351 4.56 -6.41 14.77
CA GLU A 351 3.48 -7.15 14.15
C GLU A 351 3.21 -6.57 12.76
N VAL A 352 3.80 -7.24 11.78
CA VAL A 352 3.49 -7.04 10.38
C VAL A 352 2.37 -8.00 10.03
N THR A 353 1.17 -7.48 9.82
CA THR A 353 0.12 -8.27 9.17
C THR A 353 0.58 -8.56 7.74
N PRO A 354 0.68 -9.84 7.33
CA PRO A 354 0.97 -10.18 5.94
C PRO A 354 -0.23 -9.73 5.10
N SER A 355 -0.14 -8.52 4.54
CA SER A 355 -1.01 -8.13 3.45
C SER A 355 -0.54 -8.87 2.21
N TYR A 356 -1.46 -9.49 1.46
CA TYR A 356 -1.16 -10.08 0.15
C TYR A 356 -0.58 -9.05 -0.84
N TYR A 357 -0.75 -7.76 -0.53
CA TYR A 357 -0.52 -6.64 -1.45
C TYR A 357 0.65 -5.74 -1.08
N ASP A 358 1.24 -5.89 0.11
CA ASP A 358 2.43 -5.13 0.50
C ASP A 358 3.21 -5.92 1.55
N LYS A 359 4.47 -6.25 1.28
CA LYS A 359 5.37 -6.79 2.31
C LYS A 359 5.77 -5.62 3.20
N GLN A 360 4.85 -5.18 4.06
CA GLN A 360 5.13 -4.12 5.01
C GLN A 360 6.35 -4.54 5.85
N SER A 361 7.46 -3.84 5.72
CA SER A 361 8.65 -4.15 6.52
C SER A 361 8.42 -3.69 7.95
N VAL A 362 9.08 -4.36 8.91
CA VAL A 362 9.10 -3.94 10.31
C VAL A 362 9.54 -2.47 10.42
N SER A 363 10.54 -2.04 9.65
CA SER A 363 10.94 -0.64 9.53
C SER A 363 9.82 0.27 9.04
N GLY A 364 9.01 -0.17 8.07
CA GLY A 364 7.86 0.58 7.57
C GLY A 364 6.78 0.77 8.64
N ARG A 365 6.51 -0.24 9.47
CA ARG A 365 5.57 -0.14 10.59
C ARG A 365 6.06 0.83 11.66
N ILE A 366 7.35 0.78 12.02
CA ILE A 366 7.96 1.73 12.97
C ILE A 366 7.78 3.17 12.48
N LEU A 367 8.07 3.44 11.19
CA LEU A 367 7.95 4.78 10.61
C LEU A 367 6.52 5.31 10.63
N GLN A 368 5.51 4.47 10.37
CA GLN A 368 4.10 4.85 10.44
C GLN A 368 3.72 5.28 11.86
N LEU A 369 4.11 4.51 12.87
CA LEU A 369 3.83 4.84 14.26
C LEU A 369 4.53 6.14 14.68
N LEU A 370 5.79 6.34 14.27
CA LEU A 370 6.51 7.60 14.51
C LEU A 370 5.86 8.79 13.80
N GLU A 371 5.42 8.63 12.55
CA GLU A 371 4.74 9.71 11.81
C GLU A 371 3.47 10.16 12.52
N VAL A 372 2.65 9.21 13.01
CA VAL A 372 1.46 9.51 13.81
C VAL A 372 1.83 10.24 15.10
N CYS A 373 2.80 9.72 15.87
CA CYS A 373 3.21 10.35 17.13
C CYS A 373 3.75 11.78 16.92
N LEU A 374 4.57 11.99 15.88
CA LEU A 374 5.13 13.30 15.55
C LEU A 374 4.06 14.29 15.09
N SER A 375 3.10 13.85 14.27
CA SER A 375 1.98 14.70 13.82
C SER A 375 1.14 15.25 14.97
N LYS A 376 1.03 14.48 16.06
CA LYS A 376 0.32 14.84 17.30
C LYS A 376 1.22 15.36 18.41
N ARG A 377 2.52 15.57 18.14
CA ARG A 377 3.54 16.03 19.10
C ARG A 377 3.65 15.15 20.37
N LYS A 378 3.31 13.86 20.27
CA LYS A 378 3.36 12.88 21.37
C LYS A 378 4.78 12.31 21.53
N MET A 379 5.71 13.14 22.00
CA MET A 379 7.14 12.79 22.09
C MET A 379 7.43 11.61 23.04
N ALA A 380 6.67 11.48 24.14
CA ALA A 380 6.78 10.35 25.05
C ALA A 380 6.45 9.01 24.36
N SER A 381 5.49 9.01 23.43
CA SER A 381 5.14 7.84 22.63
C SER A 381 6.24 7.48 21.62
N CYS A 382 6.90 8.48 21.02
CA CYS A 382 8.09 8.26 20.20
C CYS A 382 9.22 7.60 21.01
N GLU A 383 9.46 8.09 22.22
CA GLU A 383 10.48 7.54 23.12
C GLU A 383 10.16 6.09 23.49
N ALA A 384 8.93 5.80 23.93
CA ALA A 384 8.48 4.46 24.28
C ALA A 384 8.66 3.46 23.13
N LEU A 385 8.31 3.87 21.90
CA LEU A 385 8.49 3.05 20.70
C LEU A 385 9.97 2.78 20.41
N LEU A 386 10.82 3.81 20.39
CA LEU A 386 12.25 3.66 20.15
C LEU A 386 12.91 2.79 21.22
N ASP A 387 12.47 2.90 22.47
CA ASP A 387 12.92 2.06 23.58
C ASP A 387 12.57 0.58 23.39
N LEU A 388 11.36 0.26 22.95
CA LEU A 388 10.96 -1.11 22.61
C LEU A 388 11.78 -1.67 21.45
N VAL A 389 12.03 -0.86 20.42
CA VAL A 389 12.85 -1.22 19.25
C VAL A 389 14.31 -1.48 19.66
N LYS A 390 14.87 -0.68 20.57
CA LYS A 390 16.21 -0.92 21.15
C LYS A 390 16.26 -2.23 21.94
N LYS A 391 15.30 -2.41 22.86
CA LYS A 391 15.21 -3.55 23.80
C LYS A 391 14.75 -4.86 23.14
N HIS A 392 14.40 -4.84 21.85
CA HIS A 392 13.97 -6.04 21.13
C HIS A 392 15.03 -7.17 21.23
N PRO A 393 14.64 -8.40 21.61
CA PRO A 393 15.56 -9.52 21.72
C PRO A 393 16.11 -9.93 20.34
N GLY A 394 17.32 -10.50 20.33
CA GLY A 394 17.95 -11.02 19.12
C GLY A 394 19.41 -10.58 18.96
N GLU A 395 20.12 -11.24 18.05
CA GLU A 395 21.50 -10.88 17.76
C GLU A 395 21.59 -9.48 17.14
N LEU A 396 22.52 -8.66 17.65
CA LEU A 396 22.73 -7.28 17.19
C LEU A 396 22.97 -7.19 15.69
N CYS A 397 23.74 -8.10 15.10
CA CYS A 397 24.04 -8.07 13.67
C CYS A 397 22.80 -8.27 12.82
N THR A 398 21.94 -9.22 13.21
CA THR A 398 20.65 -9.45 12.56
C THR A 398 19.75 -8.23 12.70
N LYS A 399 19.67 -7.63 13.89
CA LYS A 399 18.89 -6.40 14.11
C LYS A 399 19.39 -5.23 13.26
N PHE A 400 20.70 -5.11 13.04
CA PHE A 400 21.24 -4.10 12.13
C PHE A 400 20.83 -4.34 10.69
N GLU A 401 20.93 -5.58 10.20
CA GLU A 401 20.56 -5.95 8.83
C GLU A 401 19.05 -5.79 8.57
N THR A 402 18.21 -6.21 9.54
CA THR A 402 16.76 -6.34 9.31
C THR A 402 15.92 -5.16 9.81
N ILE A 403 16.41 -4.39 10.79
CA ILE A 403 15.64 -3.30 11.43
C ILE A 403 16.35 -1.97 11.28
N TYR A 404 17.58 -1.84 11.78
CA TYR A 404 18.23 -0.53 11.95
C TYR A 404 18.69 0.11 10.65
N VAL A 405 19.43 -0.63 9.80
CA VAL A 405 19.94 -0.09 8.52
C VAL A 405 18.79 0.33 7.59
N PRO A 406 17.70 -0.47 7.43
CA PRO A 406 16.54 -0.05 6.65
C PRO A 406 15.75 1.13 7.25
N LEU A 407 15.76 1.31 8.58
CA LEU A 407 14.97 2.32 9.29
C LEU A 407 15.59 3.71 9.24
N VAL A 408 16.91 3.82 9.33
CA VAL A 408 17.61 5.08 9.60
C VAL A 408 17.44 6.14 8.49
N PRO A 409 17.66 5.85 7.19
CA PRO A 409 17.51 6.87 6.15
C PRO A 409 16.06 7.39 6.00
N PRO A 410 15.02 6.53 6.03
CA PRO A 410 13.63 7.00 6.06
C PRO A 410 13.28 7.78 7.33
N LEU A 411 13.83 7.42 8.50
CA LEU A 411 13.60 8.13 9.76
C LEU A 411 14.10 9.58 9.66
N LEU A 412 15.31 9.79 9.12
CA LEU A 412 15.86 11.13 8.90
C LEU A 412 14.99 11.96 7.95
N SER A 413 14.48 11.32 6.89
CA SER A 413 13.57 11.95 5.94
C SER A 413 12.25 12.35 6.61
N LEU A 414 11.71 11.49 7.48
CA LEU A 414 10.50 11.75 8.26
C LEU A 414 10.71 12.92 9.23
N LEU A 415 11.80 12.94 9.99
CA LEU A 415 12.07 14.02 10.96
C LEU A 415 12.28 15.37 10.29
N LYS A 416 12.93 15.38 9.12
CA LYS A 416 13.03 16.58 8.28
C LYS A 416 11.65 17.05 7.80
N LYS A 417 10.80 16.13 7.35
CA LYS A 417 9.42 16.42 6.90
C LYS A 417 8.56 16.97 8.04
N THR A 418 8.68 16.44 9.25
CA THR A 418 7.92 16.89 10.44
C THR A 418 8.56 18.07 11.16
N GLN A 419 9.65 18.63 10.63
CA GLN A 419 10.42 19.73 11.25
C GLN A 419 10.81 19.43 12.71
N THR A 420 11.07 18.16 13.00
CA THR A 420 11.46 17.72 14.34
C THR A 420 12.97 17.77 14.47
N ASP A 421 13.46 18.38 15.55
CA ASP A 421 14.90 18.48 15.77
C ASP A 421 15.47 17.11 16.12
N PHE A 422 16.24 16.57 15.17
CA PHE A 422 16.92 15.29 15.27
C PHE A 422 17.99 15.26 16.38
N TYR A 423 18.52 16.41 16.79
CA TYR A 423 19.59 16.51 17.78
C TYR A 423 19.11 16.51 19.23
N TYR A 424 17.80 16.41 19.48
CA TYR A 424 17.21 16.31 20.81
C TYR A 424 16.69 14.90 21.12
N PRO A 425 16.60 14.50 22.41
CA PRO A 425 15.93 13.27 22.81
C PRO A 425 14.47 13.22 22.30
N PRO A 426 13.96 12.03 21.94
CA PRO A 426 14.56 10.70 22.07
C PRO A 426 15.41 10.25 20.87
N PHE A 427 15.41 11.01 19.76
CA PHE A 427 16.04 10.60 18.51
C PHE A 427 17.57 10.66 18.57
N SER A 428 18.13 11.69 19.20
CA SER A 428 19.58 11.81 19.39
C SER A 428 20.16 10.65 20.21
N ASP A 429 19.50 10.26 21.30
CA ASP A 429 19.92 9.15 22.16
C ASP A 429 19.84 7.83 21.42
N PHE A 430 18.72 7.58 20.73
CA PHE A 430 18.55 6.39 19.90
C PHE A 430 19.67 6.26 18.85
N MET A 431 20.00 7.35 18.17
CA MET A 431 21.01 7.35 17.11
C MET A 431 22.43 7.23 17.65
N ARG A 432 22.74 7.88 18.78
CA ARG A 432 24.05 7.76 19.43
C ARG A 432 24.31 6.32 19.87
N GLU A 433 23.31 5.66 20.45
CA GLU A 433 23.39 4.26 20.86
C GLU A 433 23.56 3.33 19.64
N LEU A 434 22.80 3.57 18.58
CA LEU A 434 22.84 2.78 17.35
C LEU A 434 24.18 2.92 16.62
N ILE A 435 24.69 4.14 16.46
CA ILE A 435 26.02 4.40 15.86
C ILE A 435 27.12 3.80 16.73
N GLY A 436 27.07 4.01 18.05
CA GLY A 436 28.04 3.45 18.99
C GLY A 436 28.08 1.92 18.92
N ASN A 437 26.91 1.27 18.93
CA ASN A 437 26.79 -0.17 18.80
C ASN A 437 27.26 -0.68 17.42
N TYR A 438 26.98 0.06 16.34
CA TYR A 438 27.45 -0.30 15.00
C TYR A 438 28.99 -0.26 14.94
N LEU A 439 29.61 0.83 15.39
CA LEU A 439 31.06 0.97 15.38
C LEU A 439 31.75 -0.08 16.27
N GLN A 440 31.24 -0.30 17.48
CA GLN A 440 31.81 -1.24 18.43
C GLN A 440 31.66 -2.70 18.00
N HIS A 441 30.46 -3.10 17.56
CA HIS A 441 30.11 -4.51 17.36
C HIS A 441 30.12 -4.96 15.90
N MET A 442 29.86 -4.04 14.95
CA MET A 442 29.88 -4.35 13.51
C MET A 442 31.23 -4.05 12.86
N VAL A 443 31.94 -2.98 13.25
CA VAL A 443 33.26 -2.66 12.67
C VAL A 443 34.39 -3.33 13.47
N GLY A 444 34.46 -3.05 14.77
CA GLY A 444 35.53 -3.51 15.66
C GLY A 444 36.90 -2.91 15.34
N THR A 445 37.93 -3.24 16.12
CA THR A 445 39.30 -2.75 15.86
C THR A 445 40.01 -3.62 14.80
N ILE A 446 41.04 -3.08 14.14
CA ILE A 446 41.92 -3.84 13.21
C ILE A 446 42.50 -5.09 13.89
N THR A 447 42.77 -5.00 15.19
CA THR A 447 43.35 -6.08 16.01
C THR A 447 42.30 -7.02 16.62
N HIS A 448 41.08 -6.55 16.85
CA HIS A 448 39.92 -7.37 17.23
C HIS A 448 39.12 -7.69 15.96
N SER A 449 39.62 -8.65 15.19
CA SER A 449 38.70 -9.53 14.47
C SER A 449 37.82 -10.17 15.55
N SER A 450 36.58 -9.72 15.68
CA SER A 450 35.60 -10.35 16.56
C SER A 450 35.47 -11.81 16.14
N ARG A 451 36.26 -12.68 16.77
CA ARG A 451 36.00 -14.11 16.84
C ARG A 451 34.64 -14.23 17.50
N ARG A 452 33.58 -14.21 16.70
CA ARG A 452 32.28 -14.66 17.16
C ARG A 452 32.45 -16.15 17.45
N ASP A 453 31.97 -16.52 18.62
CA ASP A 453 31.85 -17.89 19.08
C ASP A 453 30.74 -18.57 18.26
N HIS A 454 31.01 -18.81 16.97
CA HIS A 454 30.11 -19.54 16.08
C HIS A 454 30.30 -21.03 16.34
N SER A 455 29.85 -21.49 17.52
CA SER A 455 29.67 -22.92 17.74
C SER A 455 28.43 -23.36 16.95
N VAL A 456 28.65 -23.86 15.75
CA VAL A 456 27.58 -24.40 14.90
C VAL A 456 27.20 -25.81 15.34
N GLY A 457 28.13 -26.50 15.99
CA GLY A 457 27.95 -27.89 16.34
C GLY A 457 27.51 -28.15 17.78
N CYS A 458 26.92 -29.33 18.01
CA CYS A 458 26.46 -29.81 19.32
C CYS A 458 27.55 -30.10 20.37
N GLY A 459 28.78 -29.62 20.19
CA GLY A 459 29.90 -29.83 21.13
C GLY A 459 30.58 -31.21 21.09
N CYS A 460 30.20 -32.11 20.18
CA CYS A 460 30.91 -33.36 19.94
C CYS A 460 32.29 -33.12 19.28
N ASP A 461 33.15 -34.13 19.23
CA ASP A 461 34.52 -33.97 18.68
C ASP A 461 34.55 -33.50 17.21
N VAL A 462 33.54 -33.88 16.42
CA VAL A 462 33.44 -33.46 15.00
C VAL A 462 32.97 -32.01 14.91
N CYS A 463 32.02 -31.63 15.75
CA CYS A 463 31.53 -30.26 15.89
C CYS A 463 32.62 -29.30 16.37
N LYS A 464 33.43 -29.71 17.34
CA LYS A 464 34.59 -28.94 17.80
C LYS A 464 35.61 -28.69 16.67
N GLN A 465 35.80 -29.66 15.77
CA GLN A 465 36.65 -29.48 14.59
C GLN A 465 36.02 -28.55 13.55
N LEU A 466 34.69 -28.59 13.38
CA LEU A 466 33.96 -27.66 12.53
C LEU A 466 34.03 -26.22 13.08
N ASP A 467 33.82 -26.04 14.37
CA ASP A 467 33.87 -24.74 15.05
C ASP A 467 35.30 -24.15 14.98
N ALA A 468 36.33 -24.99 15.17
CA ALA A 468 37.72 -24.60 14.99
C ALA A 468 38.02 -24.18 13.54
N PHE A 469 37.45 -24.86 12.55
CA PHE A 469 37.56 -24.49 11.14
C PHE A 469 36.89 -23.13 10.85
N ILE A 470 35.69 -22.90 11.37
CA ILE A 470 34.94 -21.64 11.23
C ILE A 470 35.78 -20.47 11.77
N ALA A 471 36.41 -20.66 12.92
CA ALA A 471 37.28 -19.67 13.57
C ALA A 471 38.66 -19.48 12.89
N SER A 472 39.07 -20.41 12.02
CA SER A 472 40.36 -20.36 11.33
C SER A 472 40.35 -19.41 10.11
N PRO A 473 41.49 -18.95 9.58
CA PRO A 473 41.52 -18.20 8.32
C PRO A 473 41.34 -19.09 7.07
N VAL A 474 41.20 -20.41 7.24
CA VAL A 474 41.07 -21.37 6.14
C VAL A 474 39.67 -21.25 5.51
N ILE A 475 39.61 -21.23 4.18
CA ILE A 475 38.38 -21.01 3.40
C ILE A 475 37.60 -22.31 3.20
N GLU A 476 38.31 -23.42 3.00
CA GLU A 476 37.73 -24.75 2.75
C GLU A 476 38.48 -25.81 3.56
N GLN A 477 37.75 -26.79 4.09
CA GLN A 477 38.33 -27.93 4.77
C GLN A 477 37.63 -29.22 4.38
N ASN A 478 38.45 -30.24 4.10
CA ASN A 478 37.98 -31.59 3.82
C ASN A 478 37.88 -32.40 5.11
N PHE A 479 36.71 -32.98 5.35
CA PHE A 479 36.47 -33.89 6.46
C PHE A 479 36.33 -35.32 5.93
N THR A 480 37.10 -36.25 6.51
CA THR A 480 37.05 -37.67 6.19
C THR A 480 36.54 -38.43 7.41
N LEU A 481 35.32 -38.94 7.34
CA LEU A 481 34.59 -39.44 8.52
C LEU A 481 33.89 -40.78 8.25
N ALA A 482 33.65 -41.53 9.33
CA ALA A 482 32.77 -42.70 9.30
C ALA A 482 31.31 -42.27 9.04
N LYS A 483 30.50 -43.16 8.46
CA LYS A 483 29.16 -42.86 7.92
C LYS A 483 28.27 -42.06 8.89
N ALA A 484 28.14 -42.48 10.15
CA ALA A 484 27.29 -41.81 11.14
C ALA A 484 27.79 -40.38 11.48
N LYS A 485 29.10 -40.21 11.64
CA LYS A 485 29.72 -38.90 11.92
C LYS A 485 29.64 -37.96 10.71
N TRP A 486 29.76 -38.51 9.50
CA TRP A 486 29.61 -37.78 8.25
C TRP A 486 28.18 -37.26 8.07
N GLN A 487 27.16 -38.11 8.28
CA GLN A 487 25.75 -37.70 8.21
C GLN A 487 25.43 -36.58 9.23
N HIS A 488 25.97 -36.70 10.44
CA HIS A 488 25.84 -35.67 11.46
C HIS A 488 26.47 -34.34 11.02
N LEU A 489 27.72 -34.36 10.53
CA LEU A 489 28.40 -33.14 10.06
C LEU A 489 27.64 -32.46 8.92
N VAL A 490 27.15 -33.23 7.94
CA VAL A 490 26.34 -32.69 6.84
C VAL A 490 25.07 -32.03 7.37
N SER A 491 24.36 -32.68 8.29
CA SER A 491 23.17 -32.09 8.92
C SER A 491 23.46 -30.79 9.67
N GLN A 492 24.60 -30.68 10.37
CA GLN A 492 24.99 -29.42 11.03
C GLN A 492 25.31 -28.32 10.01
N VAL A 493 25.99 -28.64 8.91
CA VAL A 493 26.27 -27.68 7.82
C VAL A 493 24.97 -27.25 7.11
N GLU A 494 24.02 -28.17 6.93
CA GLU A 494 22.70 -27.84 6.38
C GLU A 494 21.87 -26.94 7.31
N GLY A 495 22.06 -27.06 8.62
CA GLY A 495 21.49 -26.15 9.62
C GLY A 495 22.14 -24.76 9.63
N ALA A 496 23.32 -24.59 9.02
CA ALA A 496 24.10 -23.35 9.00
C ALA A 496 24.48 -22.93 7.55
N ARG A 497 23.53 -23.03 6.62
CA ARG A 497 23.71 -22.73 5.19
C ARG A 497 24.05 -21.27 4.88
N ASP A 498 23.77 -20.38 5.82
CA ASP A 498 24.16 -18.98 5.80
C ASP A 498 25.68 -18.78 6.02
N LEU A 499 26.32 -19.69 6.76
CA LEU A 499 27.74 -19.64 7.09
C LEU A 499 28.59 -20.57 6.20
N LEU A 500 28.06 -21.74 5.86
CA LEU A 500 28.82 -22.84 5.27
C LEU A 500 28.09 -23.51 4.10
N THR A 501 28.87 -24.06 3.17
CA THR A 501 28.39 -24.96 2.11
C THR A 501 29.15 -26.29 2.18
N ALA A 502 28.45 -27.38 1.88
CA ALA A 502 29.04 -28.71 1.80
C ALA A 502 28.96 -29.23 0.37
N THR A 503 30.07 -29.75 -0.15
CA THR A 503 30.11 -30.45 -1.43
C THR A 503 30.69 -31.85 -1.24
N THR A 504 30.05 -32.82 -1.87
CA THR A 504 30.46 -34.22 -1.83
C THR A 504 31.05 -34.59 -3.20
N PRO A 505 32.28 -35.13 -3.27
CA PRO A 505 32.86 -35.53 -4.55
C PRO A 505 32.01 -36.64 -5.18
N SER A 506 31.53 -36.41 -6.41
CA SER A 506 30.59 -37.26 -7.16
C SER A 506 31.03 -38.72 -7.35
N TYR A 507 32.32 -39.03 -7.15
CA TYR A 507 32.91 -40.34 -7.44
C TYR A 507 33.16 -41.23 -6.21
N ARG A 508 32.88 -40.78 -4.96
CA ARG A 508 33.16 -41.53 -3.71
C ARG A 508 31.99 -41.67 -2.73
N ALA A 509 30.75 -41.44 -3.16
CA ALA A 509 29.59 -41.47 -2.26
C ALA A 509 29.32 -42.84 -1.58
N PHE A 510 29.94 -43.93 -2.06
CA PHE A 510 29.62 -45.30 -1.62
C PHE A 510 30.80 -46.13 -1.06
N ARG A 511 32.02 -45.57 -0.92
CA ARG A 511 33.14 -46.29 -0.27
C ARG A 511 33.66 -45.53 0.93
N ALA A 512 33.75 -46.23 2.07
CA ALA A 512 34.38 -45.69 3.27
C ALA A 512 35.89 -45.47 3.04
N PRO A 513 36.48 -44.40 3.61
CA PRO A 513 35.83 -43.37 4.43
C PRO A 513 35.14 -42.27 3.59
N HIS A 514 34.00 -41.76 4.10
CA HIS A 514 33.17 -40.77 3.39
C HIS A 514 33.79 -39.38 3.52
N GLN A 515 33.82 -38.62 2.42
CA GLN A 515 34.44 -37.30 2.34
C GLN A 515 33.38 -36.22 2.13
N VAL A 516 33.54 -35.08 2.80
CA VAL A 516 32.78 -33.85 2.53
C VAL A 516 33.74 -32.67 2.58
N MET A 517 33.69 -31.84 1.55
CA MET A 517 34.38 -30.56 1.53
C MET A 517 33.42 -29.51 2.08
N VAL A 518 33.80 -28.88 3.18
CA VAL A 518 33.06 -27.79 3.79
C VAL A 518 33.75 -26.49 3.45
N ARG A 519 33.03 -25.56 2.82
CA ARG A 519 33.50 -24.24 2.41
C ARG A 519 32.72 -23.16 3.16
N LYS A 520 33.41 -22.09 3.53
CA LYS A 520 32.78 -20.86 4.04
C LYS A 520 32.08 -20.11 2.92
N THR A 521 30.85 -19.66 3.14
CA THR A 521 30.11 -18.88 2.14
C THR A 521 30.83 -17.57 1.83
N ASP A 522 30.68 -17.06 0.60
CA ASP A 522 31.27 -15.77 0.24
C ASP A 522 30.70 -14.62 1.10
N LYS A 523 29.43 -14.72 1.54
CA LYS A 523 28.81 -13.80 2.52
C LYS A 523 29.53 -13.86 3.87
N PHE A 524 29.84 -15.05 4.39
CA PHE A 524 30.57 -15.22 5.64
C PHE A 524 32.03 -14.75 5.54
N LEU A 525 32.71 -15.05 4.43
CA LEU A 525 34.08 -14.60 4.17
C LEU A 525 34.18 -13.07 4.05
N ALA A 526 33.16 -12.43 3.47
CA ALA A 526 33.07 -10.97 3.39
C ALA A 526 32.96 -10.34 4.79
N VAL A 527 32.13 -10.90 5.68
CA VAL A 527 31.99 -10.45 7.07
C VAL A 527 33.29 -10.61 7.87
N GLN A 528 34.14 -11.60 7.55
CA GLN A 528 35.43 -11.79 8.24
C GLN A 528 36.50 -10.73 7.88
N LYS A 529 36.39 -10.03 6.74
CA LYS A 529 37.37 -9.00 6.33
C LYS A 529 37.06 -7.62 6.95
N TRP A 530 37.99 -7.07 7.74
CA TRP A 530 37.84 -5.75 8.36
C TRP A 530 37.58 -4.62 7.35
N GLU A 531 38.26 -4.64 6.19
CA GLU A 531 38.06 -3.66 5.12
C GLU A 531 36.64 -3.69 4.51
N TYR A 532 35.99 -4.84 4.51
CA TYR A 532 34.59 -4.95 4.08
C TYR A 532 33.65 -4.34 5.14
N ARG A 533 33.86 -4.67 6.43
CA ARG A 533 33.09 -4.09 7.54
C ARG A 533 33.26 -2.57 7.63
N LEU A 534 34.46 -2.05 7.36
CA LEU A 534 34.74 -0.62 7.28
C LEU A 534 33.99 0.05 6.13
N ARG A 535 33.93 -0.59 4.95
CA ARG A 535 33.16 -0.07 3.80
C ARG A 535 31.66 -0.01 4.10
N GLU A 536 31.11 -1.05 4.70
CA GLU A 536 29.69 -1.09 5.10
C GLU A 536 29.39 -0.04 6.18
N ALA A 537 30.28 0.15 7.16
CA ALA A 537 30.18 1.25 8.12
C ALA A 537 30.19 2.61 7.44
N ASN A 538 31.11 2.85 6.51
CA ASN A 538 31.16 4.11 5.78
C ASN A 538 29.87 4.33 4.99
N ALA A 539 29.32 3.30 4.34
CA ALA A 539 28.04 3.39 3.65
C ALA A 539 26.89 3.74 4.61
N PHE A 540 26.82 3.08 5.76
CA PHE A 540 25.82 3.35 6.80
C PHE A 540 25.95 4.78 7.37
N LEU A 541 27.14 5.20 7.78
CA LEU A 541 27.39 6.54 8.32
C LEU A 541 27.12 7.63 7.27
N ASN A 542 27.47 7.39 6.00
CA ASN A 542 27.15 8.32 4.92
C ASN A 542 25.63 8.43 4.70
N SER A 543 24.87 7.37 4.92
CA SER A 543 23.40 7.41 4.86
C SER A 543 22.78 8.26 5.99
N VAL A 544 23.49 8.43 7.11
CA VAL A 544 23.11 9.34 8.21
C VAL A 544 23.50 10.79 7.91
N GLY A 545 24.55 10.97 7.11
CA GLY A 545 25.16 12.27 6.81
C GLY A 545 26.34 12.55 7.74
N ILE A 546 27.50 12.83 7.17
CA ILE A 546 28.77 12.99 7.91
C ILE A 546 28.67 14.12 8.95
N GLU A 547 28.09 15.27 8.58
CA GLU A 547 27.88 16.40 9.51
C GLU A 547 26.95 16.03 10.67
N THR A 548 25.89 15.27 10.38
CA THR A 548 24.93 14.77 11.35
C THR A 548 25.62 13.84 12.36
N VAL A 549 26.46 12.92 11.88
CA VAL A 549 27.23 12.00 12.72
C VAL A 549 28.21 12.76 13.60
N GLN A 550 28.98 13.70 13.03
CA GLN A 550 29.92 14.54 13.78
C GLN A 550 29.22 15.32 14.90
N ARG A 551 28.05 15.90 14.60
CA ARG A 551 27.30 16.68 15.60
C ARG A 551 26.66 15.81 16.68
N LEU A 552 26.24 14.57 16.37
CA LEU A 552 25.67 13.64 17.35
C LEU A 552 26.71 12.99 18.25
N MET A 553 27.85 12.60 17.68
CA MET A 553 28.90 11.83 18.35
C MET A 553 29.99 12.73 18.97
N GLY A 554 30.11 13.98 18.51
CA GLY A 554 31.19 14.87 18.90
C GLY A 554 32.54 14.37 18.39
N ASP A 555 33.58 14.45 19.23
CA ASP A 555 34.94 13.99 18.91
C ASP A 555 35.11 12.45 18.90
N ARG A 556 34.04 11.68 19.07
CA ARG A 556 34.07 10.21 19.28
C ARG A 556 33.96 9.38 18.01
#